data_AF-A0A8H7W1C0-F1
#
_entry.id   AF-A0A8H7W1C0-F1
#
_cell.length_a   1.000
_cell.length_b   1.000
_cell.length_c   1.000
_cell.angle_alpha   90.00
_cell.angle_beta   90.00
_cell.angle_gamma   90.00
#
_symmetry.space_group_name_H-M   'P 1'
#
loop_
_entity.id
_entity.type
_entity.pdbx_description
1 polymer ?
#
loop_
_entity_poly.entity_id
_entity_poly.type
_entity_poly.pdbx_seq_one_letter_code
_entity_poly.pdbx_strand_id
1 'polypeptide(L)'
;MKFNLILVASCLLTQPVLGAAGLVGFGIYPYSPYCAYTCLRSLEGLMLACSEDMDMSGMMSHGATATSAECRSEDTPWLTTLAWCLKSKCDDLKTSQIEAFWEQQSTEDPTVPAKWGYEAALLKITEGPTYVLAATDEDLNFTSIVNPDTYQAQWNTLTSVQRENVVEGAFGIAILVAGLGTPVLLTWLGYVPYMSGLLDKVRPFLVYPSLIGTYQVRPLPYLMGNSPTEGHGIWIILFFILNLILTAINYANHREVKLCWSVKESAKCLVQEVEGVLSTVPKKEILIGSRFDFTQLLVEEKESGWGRVGVVVSGPGEFCDDVRQAVAMVGRGSKTVFQLEVDAYSW
;
A
#
# COMPACT_ATOMS: atom_id res chain seq x y z
N MET A 1 -39.52 44.68 2.65
CA MET A 1 -38.10 44.72 2.20
C MET A 1 -37.73 43.34 1.72
N LYS A 2 -37.08 43.25 0.56
CA LYS A 2 -37.03 42.10 -0.36
C LYS A 2 -36.51 40.80 0.29
N PHE A 3 -37.36 39.76 0.35
CA PHE A 3 -36.95 38.36 0.47
C PHE A 3 -36.72 37.83 -0.95
N ASN A 4 -35.51 38.01 -1.47
CA ASN A 4 -35.03 37.39 -2.71
C ASN A 4 -33.51 37.52 -2.69
N LEU A 5 -32.81 36.47 -3.14
CA LEU A 5 -31.36 36.22 -3.04
C LEU A 5 -30.90 35.63 -1.69
N ILE A 6 -30.94 34.29 -1.57
CA ILE A 6 -29.88 33.37 -1.06
C ILE A 6 -30.54 31.97 -1.05
N LEU A 7 -30.78 31.41 -2.23
CA LEU A 7 -31.22 30.01 -2.38
C LEU A 7 -30.61 29.38 -3.65
N VAL A 8 -29.43 29.85 -4.05
CA VAL A 8 -28.79 29.45 -5.33
C VAL A 8 -27.36 28.88 -5.16
N ALA A 9 -26.80 28.77 -3.95
CA ALA A 9 -25.39 28.40 -3.79
C ALA A 9 -25.12 27.11 -2.99
N SER A 10 -25.99 26.10 -3.06
CA SER A 10 -25.69 24.78 -2.43
C SER A 10 -26.04 23.54 -3.27
N CYS A 11 -26.43 23.71 -4.54
CA CYS A 11 -26.67 22.58 -5.46
C CYS A 11 -25.70 22.51 -6.65
N LEU A 12 -24.54 23.17 -6.59
CA LEU A 12 -23.56 23.22 -7.70
C LEU A 12 -22.24 22.47 -7.42
N LEU A 13 -22.28 21.39 -6.65
CA LEU A 13 -21.13 20.47 -6.52
C LEU A 13 -21.46 18.98 -6.80
N THR A 14 -22.49 18.71 -7.61
CA THR A 14 -22.66 17.37 -8.17
C THR A 14 -22.94 17.46 -9.66
N GLN A 15 -21.98 17.99 -10.43
CA GLN A 15 -21.78 17.43 -11.75
C GLN A 15 -20.90 16.18 -11.56
N PRO A 16 -21.38 14.97 -11.90
CA PRO A 16 -20.47 13.86 -12.06
C PRO A 16 -19.64 14.20 -13.28
N VAL A 17 -18.39 14.61 -13.05
CA VAL A 17 -17.40 14.54 -14.12
C VAL A 17 -17.35 13.06 -14.51
N LEU A 18 -17.85 12.75 -15.70
CA LEU A 18 -17.71 11.45 -16.33
C LEU A 18 -16.21 11.23 -16.56
N GLY A 19 -15.57 10.63 -15.58
CA GLY A 19 -14.15 10.28 -15.57
C GLY A 19 -13.84 9.72 -14.19
N ALA A 20 -13.84 8.39 -14.06
CA ALA A 20 -13.47 7.64 -12.86
C ALA A 20 -13.78 8.37 -11.52
N ALA A 21 -15.05 8.65 -11.26
CA ALA A 21 -15.46 9.45 -10.10
C ALA A 21 -15.48 8.61 -8.82
N GLY A 22 -14.33 8.51 -8.15
CA GLY A 22 -14.25 8.02 -6.78
C GLY A 22 -12.99 8.52 -6.09
N LEU A 23 -12.96 8.40 -4.76
CA LEU A 23 -11.73 8.57 -4.00
C LEU A 23 -11.09 7.19 -3.84
N VAL A 24 -9.77 7.10 -3.72
CA VAL A 24 -9.10 5.86 -3.31
C VAL A 24 -9.72 5.40 -1.99
N GLY A 25 -10.25 4.17 -1.97
CA GLY A 25 -11.02 3.61 -0.85
C GLY A 25 -12.53 3.85 -0.88
N PHE A 26 -13.02 4.74 -1.75
CA PHE A 26 -14.44 5.07 -1.92
C PHE A 26 -14.81 5.16 -3.40
N GLY A 27 -15.06 4.00 -4.00
CA GLY A 27 -15.44 3.88 -5.41
C GLY A 27 -14.25 3.66 -6.35
N ILE A 28 -13.04 4.06 -5.96
CA ILE A 28 -11.79 3.63 -6.60
C ILE A 28 -11.05 2.68 -5.67
N TYR A 29 -10.79 1.47 -6.16
CA TYR A 29 -10.01 0.47 -5.45
C TYR A 29 -8.78 0.13 -6.30
N PRO A 30 -7.62 0.75 -6.02
CA PRO A 30 -6.38 0.41 -6.71
C PRO A 30 -6.15 -1.10 -6.74
N TYR A 31 -5.56 -1.59 -7.83
CA TYR A 31 -5.18 -2.99 -8.00
C TYR A 31 -6.33 -4.01 -7.87
N SER A 32 -7.59 -3.57 -8.04
CA SER A 32 -8.75 -4.46 -8.14
C SER A 32 -9.00 -4.84 -9.61
N PRO A 33 -9.10 -6.13 -9.96
CA PRO A 33 -9.04 -7.30 -9.07
C PRO A 33 -7.61 -7.78 -8.79
N TYR A 34 -7.35 -8.25 -7.56
CA TYR A 34 -6.00 -8.57 -7.08
C TYR A 34 -5.27 -9.61 -7.93
N CYS A 35 -5.95 -10.70 -8.30
CA CYS A 35 -5.33 -11.79 -9.04
C CYS A 35 -4.79 -11.33 -10.40
N ALA A 36 -5.50 -10.39 -11.05
CA ALA A 36 -5.15 -9.89 -12.36
C ALA A 36 -3.96 -8.94 -12.33
N TYR A 37 -3.98 -7.97 -11.41
CA TYR A 37 -2.82 -7.09 -11.18
C TYR A 37 -1.61 -7.86 -10.68
N THR A 38 -1.78 -8.91 -9.87
CA THR A 38 -0.66 -9.76 -9.44
C THR A 38 -0.03 -10.47 -10.62
N CYS A 39 -0.84 -11.03 -11.54
CA CYS A 39 -0.33 -11.62 -12.78
C CYS A 39 0.48 -10.62 -13.61
N LEU A 40 -0.05 -9.40 -13.80
CA LEU A 40 0.64 -8.34 -14.53
C LEU A 40 1.96 -7.92 -13.86
N ARG A 41 1.93 -7.60 -12.57
CA ARG A 41 3.11 -7.18 -11.79
C ARG A 41 4.19 -8.26 -11.70
N SER A 42 3.81 -9.53 -11.81
CA SER A 42 4.78 -10.62 -11.82
C SER A 42 5.57 -10.72 -13.14
N LEU A 43 5.11 -10.05 -14.20
CA LEU A 43 5.74 -10.05 -15.53
C LEU A 43 6.42 -8.73 -15.87
N GLU A 44 6.02 -7.61 -15.24
CA GLU A 44 6.46 -6.24 -15.58
C GLU A 44 7.99 -6.07 -15.60
N GLY A 45 8.73 -6.82 -14.79
CA GLY A 45 10.20 -6.76 -14.75
C GLY A 45 10.92 -7.53 -15.85
N LEU A 46 10.21 -8.30 -16.68
CA LEU A 46 10.82 -9.13 -17.73
C LEU A 46 11.01 -8.31 -19.02
N MET A 47 12.18 -8.48 -19.62
CA MET A 47 12.52 -7.99 -20.95
C MET A 47 11.74 -8.75 -22.03
N LEU A 48 11.16 -8.00 -22.95
CA LEU A 48 10.58 -8.53 -24.19
C LEU A 48 11.58 -8.37 -25.33
N ALA A 49 11.35 -9.08 -26.43
CA ALA A 49 12.21 -8.99 -27.61
C ALA A 49 12.28 -7.58 -28.21
N CYS A 50 11.28 -6.72 -27.95
CA CYS A 50 11.22 -5.33 -28.37
C CYS A 50 11.55 -4.32 -27.25
N SER A 51 12.01 -4.78 -26.09
CA SER A 51 12.45 -3.89 -25.02
C SER A 51 13.75 -3.19 -25.40
N GLU A 52 13.86 -1.91 -25.05
CA GLU A 52 15.08 -1.13 -25.26
C GLU A 52 15.91 -1.12 -23.97
N ASP A 53 17.23 -1.33 -24.10
CA ASP A 53 18.19 -1.12 -23.01
C ASP A 53 18.29 0.38 -22.72
N MET A 54 17.66 0.86 -21.64
CA MET A 54 17.84 2.24 -21.21
C MET A 54 19.13 2.40 -20.40
N ASP A 55 19.97 3.36 -20.82
CA ASP A 55 21.17 3.77 -20.10
C ASP A 55 20.78 4.47 -18.77
N MET A 56 21.16 3.85 -17.65
CA MET A 56 20.75 4.17 -16.28
C MET A 56 21.47 5.41 -15.69
N SER A 57 21.56 6.51 -16.44
CA SER A 57 22.41 7.66 -16.06
C SER A 57 21.71 8.82 -15.33
N GLY A 58 20.45 8.71 -14.88
CA GLY A 58 19.83 9.89 -14.26
C GLY A 58 18.55 9.83 -13.43
N MET A 59 17.88 8.70 -13.22
CA MET A 59 16.65 8.68 -12.41
C MET A 59 16.53 7.44 -11.53
N MET A 60 16.34 7.67 -10.23
CA MET A 60 16.01 6.66 -9.22
C MET A 60 14.55 6.20 -9.43
N SER A 61 14.32 5.32 -10.40
CA SER A 61 13.09 4.52 -10.46
C SER A 61 13.48 3.06 -10.33
N HIS A 62 12.80 2.34 -9.45
CA HIS A 62 13.06 0.95 -9.15
C HIS A 62 12.94 0.10 -10.44
N GLY A 63 14.07 -0.37 -10.97
CA GLY A 63 14.16 -1.56 -11.83
C GLY A 63 13.28 -1.66 -13.07
N ALA A 64 12.84 -0.54 -13.67
CA ALA A 64 12.03 -0.59 -14.88
C ALA A 64 12.92 -0.69 -16.12
N THR A 65 13.01 -1.89 -16.66
CA THR A 65 13.21 -2.10 -18.08
C THR A 65 12.05 -1.42 -18.81
N ALA A 66 12.32 -0.45 -19.70
CA ALA A 66 11.25 0.35 -20.31
C ALA A 66 10.67 -0.38 -21.53
N THR A 67 9.92 -1.44 -21.28
CA THR A 67 9.09 -2.08 -22.30
C THR A 67 7.90 -1.15 -22.61
N SER A 68 7.82 -0.63 -23.83
CA SER A 68 6.72 0.28 -24.20
C SER A 68 5.37 -0.43 -24.30
N ALA A 69 4.28 0.34 -24.23
CA ALA A 69 2.93 -0.20 -24.40
C ALA A 69 2.72 -0.81 -25.79
N GLU A 70 3.33 -0.25 -26.83
CA GLU A 70 3.29 -0.76 -28.21
C GLU A 70 4.04 -2.10 -28.34
N CYS A 71 5.15 -2.25 -27.59
CA CYS A 71 5.88 -3.51 -27.54
C CYS A 71 5.00 -4.59 -26.90
N ARG A 72 4.39 -4.30 -25.73
CA ARG A 72 3.46 -5.22 -25.05
C ARG A 72 2.21 -5.54 -25.88
N SER A 73 1.70 -4.59 -26.66
CA SER A 73 0.49 -4.78 -27.45
C SER A 73 0.67 -5.80 -28.57
N GLU A 74 1.88 -5.88 -29.13
CA GLU A 74 2.19 -6.76 -30.26
C GLU A 74 2.96 -8.03 -29.85
N ASP A 75 3.54 -8.07 -28.65
CA ASP A 75 4.32 -9.22 -28.19
C ASP A 75 3.46 -10.45 -27.90
N THR A 76 3.82 -11.59 -28.50
CA THR A 76 3.04 -12.83 -28.35
C THR A 76 3.28 -13.49 -26.99
N PRO A 77 4.54 -13.77 -26.58
CA PRO A 77 4.85 -14.33 -25.27
C PRO A 77 4.22 -13.59 -24.10
N TRP A 78 4.24 -12.25 -24.11
CA TRP A 78 3.64 -11.39 -23.10
C TRP A 78 2.13 -11.66 -22.96
N LEU A 79 1.39 -11.51 -24.05
CA LEU A 79 -0.06 -11.65 -24.03
C LEU A 79 -0.50 -13.08 -23.69
N THR A 80 0.16 -14.10 -24.24
CA THR A 80 -0.22 -15.49 -23.94
C THR A 80 0.13 -15.87 -22.49
N THR A 81 1.27 -15.41 -21.96
CA THR A 81 1.67 -15.64 -20.56
C THR A 81 0.71 -14.94 -19.60
N LEU A 82 0.38 -13.67 -19.85
CA LEU A 82 -0.57 -12.92 -19.03
C LEU A 82 -1.97 -13.59 -19.07
N ALA A 83 -2.46 -13.94 -20.25
CA ALA A 83 -3.75 -14.61 -20.40
C ALA A 83 -3.78 -15.97 -19.67
N TRP A 84 -2.69 -16.74 -19.74
CA TRP A 84 -2.58 -18.00 -19.00
C TRP A 84 -2.58 -17.79 -17.48
N CYS A 85 -1.89 -16.76 -16.99
CA CYS A 85 -1.89 -16.43 -15.57
C CYS A 85 -3.31 -16.05 -15.09
N LEU A 86 -4.00 -15.19 -15.83
CA LEU A 86 -5.39 -14.81 -15.53
C LEU A 86 -6.31 -16.03 -15.46
N LYS A 87 -6.24 -16.91 -16.47
CA LYS A 87 -7.03 -18.15 -16.51
C LYS A 87 -6.75 -19.08 -15.33
N SER A 88 -5.50 -19.15 -14.88
CA SER A 88 -5.08 -20.10 -13.84
C SER A 88 -5.23 -19.57 -12.40
N LYS A 89 -5.25 -18.23 -12.22
CA LYS A 89 -5.26 -17.59 -10.90
C LYS A 89 -6.53 -16.80 -10.58
N CYS A 90 -7.36 -16.46 -11.56
CA CYS A 90 -8.57 -15.66 -11.40
C CYS A 90 -9.84 -16.47 -11.72
N ASP A 91 -10.09 -17.56 -10.99
CA ASP A 91 -11.26 -18.42 -11.20
C ASP A 91 -12.58 -17.83 -10.63
N ASP A 92 -12.47 -16.91 -9.68
CA ASP A 92 -13.57 -16.25 -9.00
C ASP A 92 -14.15 -15.04 -9.76
N LEU A 93 -13.45 -14.57 -10.79
CA LEU A 93 -13.86 -13.41 -11.59
C LEU A 93 -14.77 -13.77 -12.75
N LYS A 94 -15.73 -12.88 -13.04
CA LYS A 94 -16.54 -12.99 -14.26
C LYS A 94 -15.67 -12.65 -15.47
N THR A 95 -15.92 -13.31 -16.61
CA THR A 95 -15.25 -13.01 -17.89
C THR A 95 -15.29 -11.53 -18.25
N SER A 96 -16.42 -10.85 -17.99
CA SER A 96 -16.55 -9.42 -18.25
C SER A 96 -15.58 -8.55 -17.44
N GLN A 97 -15.20 -8.98 -16.23
CA GLN A 97 -14.24 -8.26 -15.39
C GLN A 97 -12.80 -8.50 -15.88
N ILE A 98 -12.52 -9.73 -16.36
CA ILE A 98 -11.21 -10.06 -16.93
C ILE A 98 -11.00 -9.32 -18.24
N GLU A 99 -11.99 -9.27 -19.13
CA GLU A 99 -11.92 -8.50 -20.38
C GLU A 99 -11.77 -7.00 -20.11
N ALA A 100 -12.51 -6.45 -19.13
CA ALA A 100 -12.36 -5.04 -18.76
C ALA A 100 -10.96 -4.72 -18.21
N PHE A 101 -10.37 -5.64 -17.42
CA PHE A 101 -8.98 -5.52 -16.98
C PHE A 101 -8.02 -5.60 -18.18
N TRP A 102 -8.24 -6.55 -19.07
CA TRP A 102 -7.41 -6.77 -20.25
C TRP A 102 -7.34 -5.53 -21.13
N GLU A 103 -8.50 -4.94 -21.47
CA GLU A 103 -8.59 -3.73 -22.29
C GLU A 103 -7.90 -2.52 -21.66
N GLN A 104 -7.87 -2.44 -20.33
CA GLN A 104 -7.33 -1.28 -19.62
C GLN A 104 -5.86 -1.41 -19.21
N GLN A 105 -5.38 -2.64 -18.97
CA GLN A 105 -4.14 -2.86 -18.23
C GLN A 105 -3.16 -3.83 -18.91
N SER A 106 -3.58 -4.62 -19.91
CA SER A 106 -2.71 -5.64 -20.51
C SER A 106 -1.41 -5.08 -21.13
N THR A 107 -1.44 -3.83 -21.57
CA THR A 107 -0.30 -3.08 -22.15
C THR A 107 0.26 -2.02 -21.20
N GLU A 108 -0.33 -1.88 -20.02
CA GLU A 108 -0.12 -0.80 -19.04
C GLU A 108 -0.49 0.62 -19.53
N ASP A 109 -0.96 0.76 -20.77
CA ASP A 109 -1.54 2.00 -21.30
C ASP A 109 -2.92 1.73 -21.92
N PRO A 110 -4.01 2.28 -21.35
CA PRO A 110 -5.36 2.04 -21.87
C PRO A 110 -5.61 2.64 -23.26
N THR A 111 -4.71 3.48 -23.78
CA THR A 111 -4.81 4.05 -25.13
C THR A 111 -4.25 3.12 -26.21
N VAL A 112 -3.44 2.12 -25.83
CA VAL A 112 -2.81 1.17 -26.73
C VAL A 112 -3.41 -0.23 -26.47
N PRO A 113 -4.41 -0.68 -27.24
CA PRO A 113 -5.01 -1.98 -27.03
C PRO A 113 -4.08 -3.11 -27.47
N ALA A 114 -4.11 -4.23 -26.75
CA ALA A 114 -3.45 -5.46 -27.20
C ALA A 114 -3.99 -5.93 -28.56
N LYS A 115 -3.13 -6.52 -29.40
CA LYS A 115 -3.51 -7.05 -30.72
C LYS A 115 -4.65 -8.08 -30.70
N TRP A 116 -4.85 -8.74 -29.56
CA TRP A 116 -5.92 -9.70 -29.31
C TRP A 116 -6.65 -9.35 -28.02
N GLY A 117 -7.98 -9.57 -28.00
CA GLY A 117 -8.75 -9.65 -26.75
C GLY A 117 -8.36 -10.88 -25.93
N TYR A 118 -8.77 -10.94 -24.66
CA TYR A 118 -8.33 -11.97 -23.73
C TYR A 118 -8.69 -13.39 -24.20
N GLU A 119 -9.96 -13.63 -24.57
CA GLU A 119 -10.37 -14.95 -25.10
C GLU A 119 -9.61 -15.34 -26.38
N ALA A 120 -9.33 -14.37 -27.26
CA ALA A 120 -8.57 -14.62 -28.49
C ALA A 120 -7.10 -14.94 -28.21
N ALA A 121 -6.49 -14.31 -27.18
CA ALA A 121 -5.15 -14.62 -26.72
C ALA A 121 -5.08 -16.03 -26.12
N LEU A 122 -6.08 -16.45 -25.34
CA LEU A 122 -6.16 -17.82 -24.84
C LEU A 122 -6.25 -18.87 -25.94
N LEU A 123 -6.97 -18.59 -27.03
CA LEU A 123 -7.05 -19.49 -28.18
C LEU A 123 -5.72 -19.68 -28.93
N LYS A 124 -4.73 -18.80 -28.72
CA LYS A 124 -3.37 -18.99 -29.25
C LYS A 124 -2.56 -20.01 -28.46
N ILE A 125 -3.01 -20.36 -27.25
CA ILE A 125 -2.36 -21.34 -26.40
C ILE A 125 -2.90 -22.73 -26.78
N THR A 126 -2.27 -23.36 -27.77
CA THR A 126 -2.66 -24.71 -28.24
C THR A 126 -2.26 -25.81 -27.26
N GLU A 127 -1.12 -25.63 -26.59
CA GLU A 127 -0.62 -26.50 -25.53
C GLU A 127 -0.31 -25.62 -24.32
N GLY A 128 -0.72 -26.06 -23.13
CA GLY A 128 -0.46 -25.30 -21.91
C GLY A 128 1.04 -25.15 -21.65
N PRO A 129 1.52 -23.98 -21.19
CA PRO A 129 2.93 -23.79 -20.89
C PRO A 129 3.37 -24.77 -19.79
N THR A 130 4.55 -25.35 -19.96
CA THR A 130 5.15 -26.30 -19.00
C THR A 130 6.32 -25.68 -18.23
N TYR A 131 6.93 -24.64 -18.79
CA TYR A 131 8.02 -23.92 -18.15
C TYR A 131 7.50 -22.93 -17.11
N VAL A 132 8.06 -22.97 -15.91
CA VAL A 132 7.82 -22.00 -14.84
C VAL A 132 8.99 -21.04 -14.82
N LEU A 133 8.71 -19.73 -14.89
CA LEU A 133 9.73 -18.69 -14.81
C LEU A 133 10.55 -18.85 -13.53
N ALA A 134 11.87 -18.85 -13.66
CA ALA A 134 12.78 -18.78 -12.53
C ALA A 134 12.88 -17.33 -12.02
N ALA A 135 13.30 -17.16 -10.77
CA ALA A 135 13.54 -15.82 -10.22
C ALA A 135 14.71 -15.08 -10.91
N THR A 136 15.59 -15.83 -11.58
CA THR A 136 16.73 -15.33 -12.34
C THR A 136 16.42 -15.09 -13.82
N ASP A 137 15.21 -15.40 -14.27
CA ASP A 137 14.83 -15.15 -15.66
C ASP A 137 14.61 -13.65 -15.85
N GLU A 138 15.35 -13.07 -16.79
CA GLU A 138 15.26 -11.65 -17.13
C GLU A 138 14.45 -11.42 -18.41
N ASP A 139 14.30 -12.43 -19.27
CA ASP A 139 13.63 -12.33 -20.57
C ASP A 139 12.36 -13.19 -20.66
N LEU A 140 11.33 -12.67 -21.34
CA LEU A 140 10.10 -13.40 -21.68
C LEU A 140 10.01 -13.68 -23.18
N ASN A 141 10.66 -14.77 -23.61
CA ASN A 141 10.72 -15.15 -25.04
C ASN A 141 9.65 -16.15 -25.47
N PHE A 142 8.93 -16.77 -24.53
CA PHE A 142 7.94 -17.81 -24.81
C PHE A 142 6.82 -17.81 -23.76
N THR A 143 5.67 -18.40 -24.10
CA THR A 143 4.55 -18.56 -23.17
C THR A 143 4.98 -19.38 -21.96
N SER A 144 4.89 -18.82 -20.76
CA SER A 144 5.39 -19.44 -19.53
C SER A 144 4.35 -19.44 -18.41
N ILE A 145 4.66 -20.13 -17.32
CA ILE A 145 3.93 -20.05 -16.06
C ILE A 145 4.67 -19.06 -15.15
N VAL A 146 3.93 -18.12 -14.56
CA VAL A 146 4.46 -17.17 -13.58
C VAL A 146 5.06 -17.91 -12.38
N ASN A 147 6.23 -17.46 -11.92
CA ASN A 147 6.88 -17.99 -10.73
C ASN A 147 5.93 -17.91 -9.50
N PRO A 148 5.66 -19.03 -8.80
CA PRO A 148 4.76 -19.02 -7.65
C PRO A 148 5.21 -18.13 -6.48
N ASP A 149 6.51 -18.05 -6.22
CA ASP A 149 7.07 -17.24 -5.13
C ASP A 149 6.96 -15.75 -5.49
N THR A 150 7.30 -15.36 -6.72
CA THR A 150 7.11 -13.99 -7.22
C THR A 150 5.64 -13.58 -7.19
N TYR A 151 4.74 -14.46 -7.66
CA TYR A 151 3.30 -14.21 -7.60
C TYR A 151 2.83 -13.97 -6.17
N GLN A 152 3.26 -14.80 -5.22
CA GLN A 152 2.87 -14.67 -3.82
C GLN A 152 3.39 -13.36 -3.21
N ALA A 153 4.64 -12.99 -3.50
CA ALA A 153 5.23 -11.74 -3.04
C ALA A 153 4.47 -10.51 -3.58
N GLN A 154 4.12 -10.53 -4.87
CA GLN A 154 3.31 -9.47 -5.50
C GLN A 154 1.89 -9.43 -4.93
N TRP A 155 1.26 -10.58 -4.70
CA TRP A 155 -0.07 -10.67 -4.10
C TRP A 155 -0.08 -10.05 -2.69
N ASN A 156 0.88 -10.43 -1.86
CA ASN A 156 1.02 -9.92 -0.49
C ASN A 156 1.22 -8.40 -0.50
N THR A 157 2.06 -7.90 -1.42
CA THR A 157 2.33 -6.48 -1.56
C THR A 157 1.09 -5.71 -2.00
N LEU A 158 0.46 -6.11 -3.11
CA LEU A 158 -0.70 -5.41 -3.67
C LEU A 158 -1.90 -5.40 -2.71
N THR A 159 -2.16 -6.52 -2.03
CA THR A 159 -3.24 -6.60 -1.04
C THR A 159 -2.95 -5.73 0.19
N SER A 160 -1.70 -5.62 0.62
CA SER A 160 -1.29 -4.72 1.71
C SER A 160 -1.40 -3.26 1.30
N VAL A 161 -0.81 -2.87 0.17
CA VAL A 161 -0.86 -1.50 -0.36
C VAL A 161 -2.30 -1.04 -0.53
N GLN A 162 -3.15 -1.90 -1.08
CA GLN A 162 -4.55 -1.57 -1.27
C GLN A 162 -5.28 -1.38 0.06
N ARG A 163 -5.05 -2.26 1.04
CA ARG A 163 -5.63 -2.11 2.39
C ARG A 163 -5.26 -0.76 3.01
N GLU A 164 -3.98 -0.40 2.97
CA GLU A 164 -3.52 0.87 3.54
C GLU A 164 -4.14 2.06 2.79
N ASN A 165 -4.20 2.01 1.46
CA ASN A 165 -4.88 3.03 0.64
C ASN A 165 -6.37 3.21 1.01
N VAL A 166 -7.10 2.11 1.24
CA VAL A 166 -8.52 2.19 1.65
C VAL A 166 -8.66 2.84 3.03
N VAL A 167 -7.81 2.44 3.98
CA VAL A 167 -7.83 2.98 5.35
C VAL A 167 -7.42 4.46 5.35
N GLU A 168 -6.37 4.82 4.62
CA GLU A 168 -5.91 6.19 4.45
C GLU A 168 -7.01 7.07 3.84
N GLY A 169 -7.67 6.61 2.78
CA GLY A 169 -8.80 7.31 2.18
C GLY A 169 -9.93 7.58 3.17
N ALA A 170 -10.24 6.60 4.04
CA ALA A 170 -11.28 6.74 5.05
C ALA A 170 -10.90 7.75 6.14
N PHE A 171 -9.65 7.71 6.61
CA PHE A 171 -9.14 8.67 7.58
C PHE A 171 -9.06 10.08 7.00
N GLY A 172 -8.65 10.23 5.74
CA GLY A 172 -8.65 11.50 5.03
C GLY A 172 -10.04 12.13 4.98
N ILE A 173 -11.07 11.37 4.62
CA ILE A 173 -12.47 11.85 4.65
C ILE A 173 -12.91 12.20 6.06
N ALA A 174 -12.61 11.36 7.06
CA ALA A 174 -12.99 11.63 8.44
C ALA A 174 -12.40 12.96 8.95
N ILE A 175 -11.11 13.21 8.65
CA ILE A 175 -10.42 14.45 8.97
C ILE A 175 -11.03 15.63 8.21
N LEU A 176 -11.36 15.48 6.93
CA LEU A 176 -11.98 16.53 6.13
C LEU A 176 -13.38 16.90 6.66
N VAL A 177 -14.21 15.90 6.94
CA VAL A 177 -15.57 16.10 7.48
C VAL A 177 -15.50 16.71 8.87
N ALA A 178 -14.61 16.23 9.73
CA ALA A 178 -14.39 16.83 11.04
C ALA A 178 -13.90 18.28 10.87
N GLY A 179 -12.76 18.48 10.22
CA GLY A 179 -12.04 19.75 10.08
C GLY A 179 -12.79 20.86 9.34
N LEU A 180 -13.41 20.54 8.20
CA LEU A 180 -14.13 21.51 7.36
C LEU A 180 -15.64 21.42 7.55
N GLY A 181 -16.19 20.21 7.64
CA GLY A 181 -17.63 20.01 7.76
C GLY A 181 -18.18 20.56 9.06
N THR A 182 -17.50 20.33 10.19
CA THR A 182 -18.02 20.76 11.50
C THR A 182 -18.13 22.29 11.63
N PRO A 183 -17.11 23.10 11.30
CA PRO A 183 -17.25 24.56 11.35
C PRO A 183 -18.36 25.11 10.42
N VAL A 184 -18.51 24.52 9.23
CA VAL A 184 -19.58 24.89 8.29
C VAL A 184 -20.95 24.57 8.89
N LEU A 185 -21.13 23.38 9.46
CA LEU A 185 -22.37 22.97 10.11
C LEU A 185 -22.70 23.85 11.32
N LEU A 186 -21.72 24.15 12.18
CA LEU A 186 -21.91 25.05 13.32
C LEU A 186 -22.27 26.46 12.89
N THR A 187 -21.71 26.93 11.78
CA THR A 187 -22.06 28.23 11.19
C THR A 187 -23.50 28.22 10.67
N TRP A 188 -23.90 27.18 9.94
CA TRP A 188 -25.27 27.00 9.46
C TRP A 188 -26.30 26.91 10.58
N LEU A 189 -25.96 26.27 11.70
CA LEU A 189 -26.82 26.19 12.88
C LEU A 189 -27.19 27.59 13.42
N GLY A 190 -26.32 28.58 13.22
CA GLY A 190 -26.60 29.98 13.55
C GLY A 190 -27.68 30.65 12.72
N TYR A 191 -28.01 30.10 11.54
CA TYR A 191 -29.04 30.61 10.64
C TYR A 191 -30.38 29.86 10.79
N VAL A 192 -30.42 28.78 11.58
CA VAL A 192 -31.64 27.99 11.81
C VAL A 192 -32.56 28.77 12.77
N PRO A 193 -33.80 29.11 12.36
CA PRO A 193 -34.77 29.68 13.29
C PRO A 193 -34.97 28.69 14.44
N TYR A 194 -35.09 29.18 15.68
CA TYR A 194 -35.17 28.40 16.94
C TYR A 194 -33.84 28.01 17.62
N MET A 195 -32.69 28.03 16.95
CA MET A 195 -31.40 27.68 17.59
C MET A 195 -30.72 28.86 18.31
N SER A 196 -31.21 30.09 18.11
CA SER A 196 -30.65 31.32 18.69
C SER A 196 -30.58 31.28 20.22
N GLY A 197 -31.65 30.82 20.90
CA GLY A 197 -31.69 30.79 22.37
C GLY A 197 -30.67 29.83 23.01
N LEU A 198 -30.29 28.75 22.32
CA LEU A 198 -29.23 27.85 22.78
C LEU A 198 -27.85 28.47 22.49
N LEU A 199 -27.64 28.99 21.28
CA LEU A 199 -26.36 29.59 20.88
C LEU A 199 -26.00 30.81 21.75
N ASP A 200 -26.97 31.62 22.13
CA ASP A 200 -26.74 32.79 22.99
C ASP A 200 -26.30 32.42 24.42
N LYS A 201 -26.64 31.21 24.89
CA LYS A 201 -26.12 30.67 26.16
C LYS A 201 -24.72 30.09 26.03
N VAL A 202 -24.35 29.60 24.85
CA VAL A 202 -23.07 28.91 24.60
C VAL A 202 -21.95 29.88 24.19
N ARG A 203 -22.26 30.90 23.39
CA ARG A 203 -21.30 31.91 22.89
C ARG A 203 -20.45 32.59 23.98
N PRO A 204 -20.98 32.94 25.16
CA PRO A 204 -20.19 33.53 26.23
C PRO A 204 -19.08 32.64 26.78
N PHE A 205 -19.19 31.32 26.62
CA PHE A 205 -18.19 30.38 27.12
C PHE A 205 -17.22 29.92 26.03
N LEU A 206 -17.65 29.85 24.77
CA LEU A 206 -16.83 29.28 23.68
C LEU A 206 -16.34 30.30 22.64
N VAL A 207 -17.05 31.40 22.43
CA VAL A 207 -16.80 32.32 21.30
C VAL A 207 -16.13 33.62 21.76
N TYR A 208 -16.60 34.20 22.86
CA TYR A 208 -16.08 35.49 23.34
C TYR A 208 -14.77 35.41 24.14
N PRO A 209 -14.53 34.41 25.01
CA PRO A 209 -13.27 34.35 25.75
C PRO A 209 -12.11 33.89 24.87
N SER A 210 -10.94 34.51 25.06
CA SER A 210 -9.68 34.10 24.43
C SER A 210 -8.96 33.05 25.25
N LEU A 211 -8.30 32.11 24.58
CA LEU A 211 -7.46 31.07 25.20
C LEU A 211 -6.34 31.63 26.08
N ILE A 212 -5.86 32.85 25.77
CA ILE A 212 -4.76 33.50 26.48
C ILE A 212 -5.31 34.70 27.25
N GLY A 213 -5.79 34.49 28.48
CA GLY A 213 -6.07 35.52 29.47
C GLY A 213 -6.76 36.78 28.92
N THR A 214 -6.08 37.93 29.01
CA THR A 214 -6.65 39.23 28.60
C THR A 214 -6.52 39.53 27.10
N TYR A 215 -6.07 38.59 26.26
CA TYR A 215 -5.88 38.78 24.81
C TYR A 215 -7.17 38.71 23.99
N GLN A 216 -8.33 38.69 24.64
CA GLN A 216 -9.65 38.83 23.99
C GLN A 216 -9.87 40.22 23.35
N VAL A 217 -9.23 41.26 23.87
CA VAL A 217 -9.38 42.65 23.42
C VAL A 217 -8.06 43.29 22.96
N ARG A 218 -6.98 42.50 22.89
CA ARG A 218 -5.66 42.96 22.43
C ARG A 218 -5.02 41.91 21.51
N PRO A 219 -4.32 42.34 20.43
CA PRO A 219 -3.58 41.41 19.59
C PRO A 219 -2.38 40.82 20.34
N LEU A 220 -1.92 39.66 19.88
CA LEU A 220 -0.70 39.02 20.36
C LEU A 220 0.53 39.88 20.06
N PRO A 221 1.58 39.81 20.89
CA PRO A 221 2.83 40.52 20.65
C PRO A 221 3.45 40.08 19.31
N TYR A 222 4.33 40.92 18.76
CA TYR A 222 5.05 40.65 17.50
C TYR A 222 4.16 40.46 16.26
N LEU A 223 2.99 41.11 16.20
CA LEU A 223 2.07 41.06 15.05
C LEU A 223 1.57 39.65 14.70
N MET A 224 1.56 38.72 15.66
CA MET A 224 1.04 37.35 15.49
C MET A 224 -0.50 37.27 15.34
N GLY A 225 -1.20 38.40 15.27
CA GLY A 225 -2.65 38.47 15.08
C GLY A 225 -3.44 38.36 16.38
N ASN A 226 -4.69 37.90 16.28
CA ASN A 226 -5.59 37.76 17.43
C ASN A 226 -5.40 36.41 18.12
N SER A 227 -5.56 36.38 19.46
CA SER A 227 -5.54 35.12 20.20
C SER A 227 -6.70 34.20 19.75
N PRO A 228 -6.47 32.88 19.65
CA PRO A 228 -7.55 31.90 19.51
C PRO A 228 -8.58 32.07 20.64
N THR A 229 -9.84 31.77 20.36
CA THR A 229 -10.92 31.70 21.35
C THR A 229 -10.84 30.37 22.10
N GLU A 230 -11.49 30.27 23.26
CA GLU A 230 -11.59 29.00 23.99
C GLU A 230 -12.20 27.87 23.13
N GLY A 231 -13.20 28.20 22.31
CA GLY A 231 -13.79 27.26 21.35
C GLY A 231 -12.81 26.81 20.26
N HIS A 232 -11.96 27.71 19.74
CA HIS A 232 -10.88 27.32 18.83
C HIS A 232 -9.87 26.41 19.52
N GLY A 233 -9.53 26.67 20.79
CA GLY A 233 -8.64 25.82 21.57
C GLY A 233 -9.17 24.39 21.76
N ILE A 234 -10.44 24.27 22.17
CA ILE A 234 -11.12 22.96 22.30
C ILE A 234 -11.13 22.23 20.95
N TRP A 235 -11.44 22.95 19.86
CA TRP A 235 -11.45 22.37 18.53
C TRP A 235 -10.09 21.82 18.09
N ILE A 236 -9.01 22.58 18.33
CA ILE A 236 -7.64 22.16 18.04
C ILE A 236 -7.29 20.90 18.85
N ILE A 237 -7.65 20.83 20.14
CA ILE A 237 -7.40 19.66 20.98
C ILE A 237 -8.17 18.43 20.48
N LEU A 238 -9.46 18.60 20.14
CA LEU A 238 -10.27 17.52 19.60
C LEU A 238 -9.70 16.99 18.28
N PHE A 239 -9.26 17.90 17.41
CA PHE A 239 -8.66 17.54 16.14
C PHE A 239 -7.31 16.83 16.32
N PHE A 240 -6.49 17.28 17.27
CA PHE A 240 -5.25 16.60 17.64
C PHE A 240 -5.51 15.18 18.16
N ILE A 241 -6.47 15.01 19.07
CA ILE A 241 -6.87 13.70 19.60
C ILE A 241 -7.39 12.80 18.48
N LEU A 242 -8.21 13.34 17.57
CA LEU A 242 -8.70 12.60 16.40
C LEU A 242 -7.53 12.10 15.55
N ASN A 243 -6.60 12.96 15.17
CA ASN A 243 -5.42 12.58 14.38
C ASN A 243 -4.56 11.53 15.10
N LEU A 244 -4.35 11.68 16.41
CA LEU A 244 -3.63 10.72 17.23
C LEU A 244 -4.31 9.35 17.22
N ILE A 245 -5.63 9.32 17.43
CA ILE A 245 -6.43 8.10 17.44
C ILE A 245 -6.38 7.42 16.07
N LEU A 246 -6.64 8.15 14.98
CA LEU A 246 -6.63 7.59 13.62
C LEU A 246 -5.26 7.01 13.25
N THR A 247 -4.18 7.71 13.63
CA THR A 247 -2.81 7.21 13.42
C THR A 247 -2.53 5.96 14.25
N ALA A 248 -3.06 5.86 15.47
CA ALA A 248 -2.78 4.74 16.37
C ALA A 248 -3.59 3.45 16.04
N ILE A 249 -4.79 3.57 15.47
CA ILE A 249 -5.72 2.42 15.31
C ILE A 249 -5.20 1.38 14.31
N ASN A 250 -4.60 1.79 13.19
CA ASN A 250 -4.19 0.86 12.14
C ASN A 250 -2.71 0.45 12.19
N TYR A 251 -1.96 0.90 13.20
CA TYR A 251 -0.64 0.33 13.47
C TYR A 251 -0.82 -1.06 14.08
N ALA A 252 -0.93 -2.06 13.19
CA ALA A 252 -0.74 -3.45 13.55
C ALA A 252 0.73 -3.62 13.97
N ASN A 253 1.02 -3.31 15.22
CA ASN A 253 2.31 -3.62 15.80
C ASN A 253 2.40 -5.14 15.80
N HIS A 254 3.26 -5.72 14.96
CA HIS A 254 3.75 -7.07 15.20
C HIS A 254 4.46 -7.00 16.55
N ARG A 255 3.74 -7.33 17.63
CA ARG A 255 4.17 -7.05 19.00
C ARG A 255 5.48 -7.75 19.38
N GLU A 256 5.87 -8.74 18.59
CA GLU A 256 7.02 -9.60 18.83
C GLU A 256 7.77 -9.82 17.51
N VAL A 257 8.61 -8.84 17.14
CA VAL A 257 9.55 -8.96 16.01
C VAL A 257 10.95 -9.18 16.57
N LYS A 258 11.60 -10.27 16.18
CA LYS A 258 13.02 -10.54 16.47
C LYS A 258 13.83 -10.34 15.19
N LEU A 259 14.71 -9.35 15.18
CA LEU A 259 15.65 -9.12 14.08
C LEU A 259 16.88 -10.01 14.25
N CYS A 260 17.19 -10.86 13.27
CA CYS A 260 18.42 -11.65 13.25
C CYS A 260 19.26 -11.21 12.05
N TRP A 261 20.46 -10.65 12.29
CA TRP A 261 21.30 -10.12 11.22
C TRP A 261 22.75 -10.61 11.32
N SER A 262 23.22 -11.30 10.28
CA SER A 262 24.58 -11.85 10.22
C SER A 262 25.37 -11.12 9.14
N VAL A 263 26.54 -10.60 9.49
CA VAL A 263 27.45 -9.93 8.56
C VAL A 263 28.83 -10.57 8.55
N LYS A 264 29.54 -10.46 7.41
CA LYS A 264 30.96 -10.86 7.34
C LYS A 264 31.81 -9.96 8.25
N GLU A 265 32.93 -10.48 8.75
CA GLU A 265 33.87 -9.68 9.57
C GLU A 265 34.34 -8.41 8.84
N SER A 266 34.53 -8.49 7.53
CA SER A 266 34.92 -7.36 6.69
C SER A 266 33.88 -6.24 6.63
N ALA A 267 32.61 -6.52 6.95
CA ALA A 267 31.50 -5.58 6.93
C ALA A 267 31.10 -5.08 8.34
N LYS A 268 31.96 -5.29 9.35
CA LYS A 268 31.73 -4.83 10.72
C LYS A 268 31.47 -3.32 10.83
N CYS A 269 32.11 -2.52 9.98
CA CYS A 269 31.90 -1.07 9.94
C CYS A 269 30.45 -0.69 9.66
N LEU A 270 29.74 -1.45 8.83
CA LEU A 270 28.35 -1.19 8.48
C LEU A 270 27.45 -1.29 9.72
N VAL A 271 27.65 -2.33 10.54
CA VAL A 271 26.90 -2.51 11.79
C VAL A 271 27.11 -1.33 12.73
N GLN A 272 28.36 -0.83 12.82
CA GLN A 272 28.70 0.31 13.67
C GLN A 272 28.04 1.61 13.18
N GLU A 273 27.93 1.79 11.86
CA GLU A 273 27.29 2.97 11.26
C GLU A 273 25.79 3.01 11.52
N VAL A 274 25.12 1.85 11.46
CA VAL A 274 23.66 1.75 11.67
C VAL A 274 23.25 1.52 13.14
N GLU A 275 24.20 1.46 14.07
CA GLU A 275 23.95 1.16 15.50
C GLU A 275 22.90 2.09 16.12
N GLY A 276 22.86 3.36 15.72
CA GLY A 276 21.85 4.32 16.16
C GLY A 276 20.43 3.83 15.89
N VAL A 277 20.17 3.26 14.71
CA VAL A 277 18.88 2.68 14.34
C VAL A 277 18.67 1.34 15.02
N LEU A 278 19.70 0.49 15.05
CA LEU A 278 19.62 -0.83 15.69
C LEU A 278 19.25 -0.71 17.18
N SER A 279 19.70 0.33 17.88
CA SER A 279 19.37 0.57 19.30
C SER A 279 17.86 0.66 19.56
N THR A 280 17.08 1.08 18.56
CA THR A 280 15.62 1.21 18.64
C THR A 280 14.86 -0.11 18.47
N VAL A 281 15.55 -1.16 17.98
CA VAL A 281 14.95 -2.48 17.79
C VAL A 281 15.00 -3.25 19.12
N PRO A 282 13.84 -3.62 19.70
CA PRO A 282 13.77 -4.16 21.07
C PRO A 282 14.32 -5.58 21.20
N LYS A 283 14.08 -6.44 20.19
CA LYS A 283 14.64 -7.79 20.13
C LYS A 283 15.48 -7.91 18.87
N LYS A 284 16.80 -7.93 19.04
CA LYS A 284 17.76 -8.12 17.95
C LYS A 284 18.89 -9.05 18.36
N GLU A 285 19.37 -9.81 17.40
CA GLU A 285 20.55 -10.65 17.52
C GLU A 285 21.43 -10.37 16.31
N ILE A 286 22.68 -9.97 16.54
CA ILE A 286 23.61 -9.60 15.47
C ILE A 286 24.87 -10.43 15.63
N LEU A 287 25.23 -11.15 14.57
CA LEU A 287 26.45 -11.95 14.49
C LEU A 287 27.40 -11.34 13.46
N ILE A 288 28.67 -11.20 13.85
CA ILE A 288 29.73 -10.70 12.99
C ILE A 288 30.73 -11.84 12.78
N GLY A 289 31.04 -12.15 11.52
CA GLY A 289 31.98 -13.21 11.14
C GLY A 289 31.47 -14.64 11.34
N SER A 290 30.22 -14.82 11.77
CA SER A 290 29.61 -16.13 12.04
C SER A 290 28.18 -16.19 11.48
N ARG A 291 27.72 -17.42 11.16
CA ARG A 291 26.36 -17.67 10.65
C ARG A 291 25.43 -18.07 11.80
N PHE A 292 24.14 -17.74 11.68
CA PHE A 292 23.10 -18.23 12.59
C PHE A 292 22.78 -19.70 12.34
N ASP A 293 22.43 -20.40 13.42
CA ASP A 293 21.70 -21.67 13.34
C ASP A 293 20.19 -21.38 13.38
N PHE A 294 19.59 -21.24 12.20
CA PHE A 294 18.17 -20.97 12.07
C PHE A 294 17.30 -22.15 12.52
N THR A 295 17.82 -23.37 12.48
CA THR A 295 17.05 -24.54 12.94
C THR A 295 16.83 -24.45 14.44
N GLN A 296 17.90 -24.18 15.19
CA GLN A 296 17.79 -23.95 16.63
C GLN A 296 16.89 -22.76 16.94
N LEU A 297 17.09 -21.63 16.26
CA LEU A 297 16.28 -20.42 16.46
C LEU A 297 14.77 -20.69 16.27
N LEU A 298 14.40 -21.38 15.19
CA LEU A 298 12.99 -21.68 14.90
C LEU A 298 12.40 -22.69 15.88
N VAL A 299 13.20 -23.61 16.41
CA VAL A 299 12.79 -24.53 17.48
C VAL A 299 12.52 -23.77 18.77
N GLU A 300 13.38 -22.82 19.15
CA GLU A 300 13.17 -21.97 20.33
C GLU A 300 11.88 -21.12 20.21
N GLU A 301 11.64 -20.52 19.04
CA GLU A 301 10.41 -19.76 18.79
C GLU A 301 9.17 -20.68 18.78
N LYS A 302 9.29 -21.91 18.27
CA LYS A 302 8.22 -22.91 18.37
C LYS A 302 7.92 -23.28 19.83
N GLU A 303 8.95 -23.50 20.65
CA GLU A 303 8.80 -23.86 22.07
C GLU A 303 8.24 -22.71 22.92
N SER A 304 8.40 -21.47 22.46
CA SER A 304 7.80 -20.28 23.07
C SER A 304 6.26 -20.28 23.01
N GLY A 305 5.65 -21.23 22.28
CA GLY A 305 4.21 -21.48 22.31
C GLY A 305 3.39 -20.57 21.39
N TRP A 306 4.02 -19.94 20.40
CA TRP A 306 3.32 -19.11 19.42
C TRP A 306 2.33 -19.93 18.58
N GLY A 307 1.14 -19.39 18.34
CA GLY A 307 0.16 -20.01 17.45
C GLY A 307 0.51 -19.85 15.96
N ARG A 308 1.16 -18.74 15.61
CA ARG A 308 1.66 -18.45 14.26
C ARG A 308 2.96 -17.67 14.35
N VAL A 309 3.93 -18.02 13.52
CA VAL A 309 5.24 -17.35 13.40
C VAL A 309 5.45 -16.96 11.95
N GLY A 310 5.68 -15.66 11.71
CA GLY A 310 6.09 -15.16 10.41
C GLY A 310 7.62 -15.12 10.34
N VAL A 311 8.19 -15.70 9.30
CA VAL A 311 9.63 -15.70 9.02
C VAL A 311 9.83 -14.94 7.72
N VAL A 312 10.55 -13.82 7.77
CA VAL A 312 10.94 -13.05 6.59
C VAL A 312 12.45 -13.18 6.47
N VAL A 313 12.93 -13.70 5.34
CA VAL A 313 14.36 -13.90 5.09
C VAL A 313 14.78 -13.15 3.84
N SER A 314 15.91 -12.45 3.94
CA SER A 314 16.54 -11.75 2.81
C SER A 314 18.03 -12.08 2.77
N GLY A 315 18.55 -12.48 1.60
CA GLY A 315 19.96 -12.86 1.44
C GLY A 315 20.27 -13.67 0.18
N PRO A 316 21.48 -14.27 0.08
CA PRO A 316 21.85 -15.10 -1.06
C PRO A 316 20.93 -16.32 -1.24
N GLY A 317 20.74 -16.78 -2.48
CA GLY A 317 19.85 -17.92 -2.80
C GLY A 317 20.06 -19.16 -1.92
N GLU A 318 21.30 -19.63 -1.79
CA GLU A 318 21.64 -20.79 -0.94
C GLU A 318 21.21 -20.59 0.53
N PHE A 319 21.37 -19.38 1.05
CA PHE A 319 21.00 -19.03 2.41
C PHE A 319 19.47 -19.04 2.61
N CYS A 320 18.75 -18.48 1.65
CA CYS A 320 17.29 -18.50 1.64
C CYS A 320 16.74 -19.94 1.53
N ASP A 321 17.41 -20.80 0.77
CA ASP A 321 17.07 -22.22 0.65
C ASP A 321 17.27 -22.99 1.96
N ASP A 322 18.38 -22.75 2.66
CA ASP A 322 18.65 -23.32 4.00
C ASP A 322 17.54 -22.92 5.00
N VAL A 323 17.14 -21.65 5.02
CA VAL A 323 16.06 -21.16 5.88
C VAL A 323 14.71 -21.78 5.49
N ARG A 324 14.42 -21.92 4.18
CA ARG A 324 13.22 -22.59 3.70
C ARG A 324 13.16 -24.04 4.18
N GLN A 325 14.29 -24.76 4.12
CA GLN A 325 14.38 -26.13 4.60
C GLN A 325 14.17 -26.22 6.13
N ALA A 326 14.78 -25.32 6.90
CA ALA A 326 14.63 -25.26 8.35
C ALA A 326 13.18 -24.99 8.76
N VAL A 327 12.52 -24.00 8.15
CA VAL A 327 11.10 -23.70 8.40
C VAL A 327 10.21 -24.88 8.06
N ALA A 328 10.42 -25.52 6.91
CA ALA A 328 9.66 -26.70 6.52
C ALA A 328 9.87 -27.87 7.50
N MET A 329 11.09 -28.05 8.01
CA MET A 329 11.41 -29.10 8.99
C MET A 329 10.74 -28.83 10.34
N VAL A 330 10.87 -27.61 10.87
CA VAL A 330 10.36 -27.25 12.20
C VAL A 330 8.82 -27.17 12.22
N GLY A 331 8.24 -26.69 11.12
CA GLY A 331 6.80 -26.55 10.94
C GLY A 331 6.06 -27.90 10.81
N ARG A 332 6.69 -28.92 10.22
CA ARG A 332 6.08 -30.25 10.06
C ARG A 332 5.68 -30.85 11.41
N GLY A 333 4.39 -31.17 11.55
CA GLY A 333 3.83 -31.78 12.76
C GLY A 333 3.79 -30.85 13.98
N SER A 334 4.09 -29.56 13.82
CA SER A 334 3.96 -28.58 14.89
C SER A 334 2.53 -28.03 14.99
N LYS A 335 2.14 -27.57 16.18
CA LYS A 335 0.88 -26.82 16.38
C LYS A 335 1.01 -25.35 15.94
N THR A 336 2.23 -24.88 15.72
CA THR A 336 2.56 -23.51 15.32
C THR A 336 2.54 -23.40 13.81
N VAL A 337 1.77 -22.45 13.27
CA VAL A 337 1.75 -22.22 11.82
C VAL A 337 2.92 -21.31 11.45
N PHE A 338 3.84 -21.79 10.63
CA PHE A 338 4.92 -20.96 10.07
C PHE A 338 4.51 -20.41 8.71
N GLN A 339 4.68 -19.09 8.53
CA GLN A 339 4.52 -18.42 7.25
C GLN A 339 5.88 -17.86 6.86
N LEU A 340 6.40 -18.27 5.70
CA LEU A 340 7.73 -17.89 5.21
C LEU A 340 7.59 -16.96 4.02
N GLU A 341 8.29 -15.84 4.07
CA GLU A 341 8.48 -14.92 2.95
C GLU A 341 9.99 -14.84 2.67
N VAL A 342 10.36 -14.98 1.40
CA VAL A 342 11.76 -15.08 0.95
C VAL A 342 12.04 -13.96 -0.05
N ASP A 343 13.11 -13.22 0.20
CA ASP A 343 13.66 -12.21 -0.71
C ASP A 343 15.13 -12.57 -1.03
N ALA A 344 15.31 -13.43 -2.03
CA ALA A 344 16.62 -13.94 -2.41
C ALA A 344 17.28 -13.01 -3.44
N TYR A 345 18.51 -12.57 -3.17
CA TYR A 345 19.30 -11.79 -4.13
C TYR A 345 20.30 -12.69 -4.86
N SER A 346 20.25 -12.67 -6.18
CA SER A 346 21.29 -13.22 -7.06
C SER A 346 22.11 -12.06 -7.63
N TRP A 347 23.37 -11.96 -7.21
CA TRP A 347 24.38 -11.13 -7.85
C TRP A 347 25.58 -11.99 -8.25
#